data_AF-A0A1G5EPR9-F1
#
_entry.id   AF-A0A1G5EPR9-F1
#
_cell.length_a   1.000
_cell.length_b   1.000
_cell.length_c   1.000
_cell.angle_alpha   90.00
_cell.angle_beta   90.00
_cell.angle_gamma   90.00
#
_symmetry.space_group_name_H-M   'P 1'
#
loop_
_entity.id
_entity.type
_entity.pdbx_description
1 polymer ?
#
loop_
_entity_poly.entity_id
_entity_poly.type
_entity_poly.pdbx_seq_one_letter_code
_entity_poly.pdbx_strand_id
1 'polypeptide(L)'
;MPKLTDYAKMAAEEYLEETGDTELDARWVAEFFQDCGVLDAYPRQDLVAFAEMVQKELTKNAERATKKMHSVLEKTILGIKHPRKR
;
A
#
# COMPACT_ATOMS: atom_id res chain seq x y z
N MET A 1 -7.60 -14.83 -14.40
CA MET A 1 -8.30 -14.04 -13.37
C MET A 1 -7.26 -13.54 -12.39
N PRO A 2 -7.23 -12.24 -12.06
CA PRO A 2 -6.36 -11.71 -11.00
C PRO A 2 -6.67 -12.41 -9.68
N LYS A 3 -5.66 -12.60 -8.82
CA LYS A 3 -5.88 -13.16 -7.49
C LYS A 3 -6.54 -12.10 -6.61
N LEU A 4 -7.28 -12.52 -5.58
CA LEU A 4 -7.82 -11.61 -4.57
C LEU A 4 -6.74 -10.71 -3.94
N THR A 5 -5.51 -11.23 -3.78
CA THR A 5 -4.34 -10.46 -3.33
C THR A 5 -3.92 -9.39 -4.33
N ASP A 6 -4.10 -9.63 -5.63
CA ASP A 6 -3.77 -8.64 -6.66
C ASP A 6 -4.77 -7.48 -6.63
N TYR A 7 -6.06 -7.77 -6.41
CA TYR A 7 -7.09 -6.76 -6.16
C TYR A 7 -6.78 -5.93 -4.90
N ALA A 8 -6.41 -6.59 -3.80
CA ALA A 8 -6.07 -5.89 -2.57
C ALA A 8 -4.83 -4.98 -2.73
N LYS A 9 -3.84 -5.43 -3.52
CA LYS A 9 -2.64 -4.64 -3.82
C LYS A 9 -2.99 -3.44 -4.71
N MET A 10 -3.81 -3.63 -5.73
CA MET A 10 -4.29 -2.57 -6.61
C MET A 10 -5.07 -1.51 -5.83
N ALA A 11 -6.02 -1.93 -4.99
CA ALA A 11 -6.78 -1.03 -4.11
C ALA A 11 -5.86 -0.22 -3.18
N ALA A 12 -4.86 -0.85 -2.58
CA ALA A 12 -3.91 -0.15 -1.71
C ALA A 12 -3.02 0.85 -2.48
N GLU A 13 -2.70 0.57 -3.74
CA GLU A 13 -1.93 1.48 -4.59
C GLU A 13 -2.78 2.68 -5.02
N GLU A 14 -4.02 2.46 -5.49
CA GLU A 14 -4.95 3.54 -5.84
C GLU A 14 -5.32 4.41 -4.63
N TYR A 15 -5.64 3.80 -3.49
CA TYR A 15 -5.99 4.54 -2.28
C TYR A 15 -4.87 5.49 -1.86
N LEU A 16 -3.63 5.01 -1.88
CA LEU A 16 -2.47 5.81 -1.51
C LEU A 16 -2.20 6.92 -2.53
N GLU A 17 -2.44 6.67 -3.82
CA GLU A 17 -2.30 7.68 -4.88
C GLU A 17 -3.36 8.78 -4.76
N GLU A 18 -4.61 8.42 -4.46
CA GLU A 18 -5.73 9.37 -4.37
C GLU A 18 -5.73 10.16 -3.06
N THR A 19 -5.50 9.49 -1.93
CA THR A 19 -5.65 10.10 -0.59
C THR A 19 -4.32 10.49 0.05
N GLY A 20 -3.23 9.83 -0.32
CA GLY A 20 -1.95 9.93 0.39
C GLY A 20 -1.96 9.34 1.81
N ASP A 21 -3.05 8.67 2.21
CA ASP A 21 -3.21 8.11 3.54
C ASP A 21 -2.88 6.60 3.57
N THR A 22 -2.50 6.14 4.75
CA THR A 22 -2.21 4.73 5.07
C THR A 22 -3.31 4.10 5.93
N GLU A 23 -4.19 4.90 6.52
CA GLU A 23 -5.40 4.45 7.19
C GLU A 23 -6.54 4.36 6.17
N LEU A 24 -7.10 3.17 5.97
CA LEU A 24 -8.10 2.91 4.93
C LEU A 24 -9.48 3.47 5.30
N ASP A 25 -10.03 4.36 4.48
CA ASP A 25 -11.43 4.80 4.61
C ASP A 25 -12.40 3.68 4.18
N ALA A 26 -13.34 3.36 5.06
CA ALA A 26 -14.30 2.28 4.88
C ALA A 26 -15.28 2.50 3.72
N ARG A 27 -15.59 3.76 3.37
CA ARG A 27 -16.45 4.11 2.23
C ARG A 27 -15.69 3.91 0.93
N TRP A 28 -14.43 4.37 0.89
CA TRP A 28 -13.59 4.23 -0.29
C TRP A 28 -13.40 2.75 -0.68
N VAL A 29 -13.07 1.89 0.30
CA VAL A 29 -12.90 0.45 0.00
C VAL A 29 -14.21 -0.23 -0.41
N ALA A 30 -15.35 0.22 0.10
CA ALA A 30 -16.65 -0.30 -0.29
C ALA A 30 -17.00 0.05 -1.74
N GLU A 31 -16.72 1.29 -2.15
CA GLU A 31 -16.88 1.76 -3.53
C GLU A 31 -15.97 0.97 -4.47
N PHE A 32 -14.67 0.87 -4.16
CA PHE A 32 -13.73 0.07 -4.96
C PHE A 32 -14.17 -1.40 -5.07
N PHE A 33 -14.61 -2.01 -3.97
CA PHE A 33 -15.03 -3.41 -3.93
C PHE A 33 -16.23 -3.69 -4.84
N GLN A 34 -17.12 -2.72 -4.99
CA GLN A 34 -18.28 -2.79 -5.88
C GLN A 34 -17.89 -2.51 -7.33
N ASP A 35 -17.06 -1.50 -7.59
CA ASP A 35 -16.77 -1.01 -8.94
C ASP A 35 -15.69 -1.83 -9.68
N CYS A 36 -14.71 -2.41 -8.96
CA CYS A 36 -13.63 -3.20 -9.58
C CYS A 36 -13.99 -4.67 -9.88
N GLY A 37 -15.26 -5.07 -9.68
CA GLY A 37 -15.72 -6.43 -9.98
C GLY A 37 -15.12 -7.50 -9.07
N VAL A 38 -14.72 -7.14 -7.84
CA VAL A 38 -14.22 -8.11 -6.84
C VAL A 38 -15.29 -9.15 -6.53
N LEU A 39 -16.56 -8.73 -6.44
CA LEU A 39 -17.71 -9.62 -6.27
C LEU A 39 -17.99 -10.49 -7.50
N ASP A 40 -17.67 -10.03 -8.71
CA ASP A 40 -17.85 -10.83 -9.93
C ASP A 40 -16.81 -11.97 -10.00
N ALA A 41 -15.57 -11.68 -9.61
CA ALA A 41 -14.49 -12.66 -9.56
C ALA A 41 -14.57 -13.57 -8.32
N TYR A 42 -15.04 -13.03 -7.19
CA TYR A 42 -15.12 -13.72 -5.90
C TYR A 42 -16.48 -13.44 -5.21
N PRO A 43 -17.58 -14.11 -5.62
CA PRO A 43 -18.93 -13.80 -5.14
C PRO A 43 -19.19 -14.06 -3.66
N ARG A 44 -18.33 -14.85 -3.01
CA ARG A 44 -18.41 -15.17 -1.58
C ARG A 44 -17.46 -14.35 -0.73
N GLN A 45 -16.76 -13.40 -1.34
CA GLN A 45 -15.81 -12.58 -0.63
C GLN A 45 -16.54 -11.60 0.28
N ASP A 46 -16.04 -11.50 1.52
CA ASP A 46 -16.54 -10.54 2.48
C ASP A 46 -15.79 -9.21 2.36
N LEU A 47 -16.53 -8.10 2.40
CA LEU A 47 -15.97 -6.75 2.29
C LEU A 47 -15.02 -6.44 3.45
N VAL A 48 -15.35 -6.87 4.67
CA VAL A 48 -14.50 -6.65 5.85
C VAL A 48 -13.20 -7.42 5.69
N ALA A 49 -13.27 -8.69 5.28
CA ALA A 49 -12.09 -9.49 5.00
C ALA A 49 -11.22 -8.90 3.88
N PHE A 50 -11.84 -8.32 2.85
CA PHE A 50 -11.12 -7.61 1.79
C PHE A 50 -10.46 -6.33 2.30
N ALA A 51 -11.18 -5.50 3.07
CA ALA A 51 -10.64 -4.30 3.69
C ALA A 51 -9.43 -4.59 4.59
N GLU A 52 -9.47 -5.69 5.36
CA GLU A 52 -8.31 -6.14 6.14
C GLU A 52 -7.10 -6.48 5.26
N MET A 53 -7.32 -7.04 4.06
CA MET A 53 -6.24 -7.32 3.10
C MET A 53 -5.66 -6.02 2.55
N VAL A 54 -6.51 -5.05 2.18
CA VAL A 54 -6.08 -3.73 1.68
C VAL A 54 -5.29 -2.98 2.76
N GLN A 55 -5.79 -2.94 4.00
CA GLN A 55 -5.09 -2.30 5.13
C GLN A 55 -3.72 -2.94 5.39
N LYS A 56 -3.61 -4.26 5.27
CA LYS A 56 -2.32 -4.97 5.40
C LYS A 56 -1.34 -4.56 4.29
N GLU A 57 -1.79 -4.39 3.05
CA GLU A 57 -0.94 -3.93 1.95
C GLU A 57 -0.54 -2.45 2.11
N LEU A 58 -1.45 -1.57 2.56
CA LEU A 58 -1.12 -0.17 2.91
C LEU A 58 -0.03 -0.10 4.00
N THR A 59 -0.18 -0.89 5.06
CA THR A 59 0.80 -0.95 6.15
C THR A 59 2.16 -1.44 5.65
N LYS A 60 2.20 -2.48 4.80
CA LYS A 60 3.44 -2.97 4.19
C LYS A 60 4.10 -1.92 3.29
N ASN A 61 3.31 -1.16 2.53
CA ASN A 61 3.80 -0.09 1.67
C ASN A 61 4.43 1.02 2.51
N ALA A 62 3.77 1.44 3.59
CA ALA A 62 4.29 2.41 4.55
C ALA A 62 5.61 1.93 5.17
N GLU A 63 5.67 0.70 5.68
CA GLU A 63 6.90 0.12 6.23
C GLU A 63 8.05 0.09 5.22
N ARG A 64 7.77 -0.26 3.95
CA ARG A 64 8.78 -0.25 2.88
C ARG A 64 9.26 1.17 2.59
N ALA A 65 8.36 2.16 2.58
CA ALA A 65 8.70 3.55 2.39
C ALA A 65 9.61 4.05 3.53
N THR A 66 9.26 3.77 4.78
CA THR A 66 10.09 4.11 5.96
C THR A 66 11.47 3.46 5.90
N LYS A 67 11.54 2.16 5.57
CA LYS A 67 12.83 1.44 5.42
C LYS A 67 13.69 2.04 4.31
N LYS A 68 13.09 2.40 3.17
CA LYS A 68 13.81 3.08 2.07
C LYS A 68 14.33 4.44 2.50
N MET A 69 13.51 5.25 3.18
CA MET A 69 13.92 6.55 3.71
C MET A 69 15.07 6.41 4.70
N HIS A 70 15.01 5.45 5.63
CA HIS A 70 16.08 5.19 6.58
C HIS A 70 17.39 4.82 5.87
N SER A 71 17.33 3.92 4.87
CA SER A 71 18.52 3.53 4.10
C SER A 71 19.13 4.70 3.31
N VAL A 72 18.30 5.56 2.71
CA VAL A 72 18.76 6.77 2.00
C VAL A 72 19.37 7.77 2.99
N LEU A 73 18.75 7.96 4.15
CA LEU A 73 19.26 8.84 5.20
C LEU A 73 20.61 8.33 5.73
N GLU A 74 20.75 7.04 6.02
CA GLU A 74 22.01 6.42 6.45
C GLU A 74 23.12 6.61 5.42
N LYS A 75 22.84 6.37 4.13
CA LYS A 75 23.80 6.60 3.03
C LYS A 75 24.22 8.06 2.94
N THR A 76 23.28 8.99 3.12
CA THR A 76 23.55 10.43 3.08
C THR A 76 24.42 10.85 4.27
N ILE A 77 24.10 10.39 5.48
CA ILE A 77 24.89 10.67 6.70
C ILE A 77 26.31 10.07 6.61
N LEU A 78 26.45 8.83 6.15
CA LEU A 78 27.75 8.18 5.93
C LEU A 78 28.58 8.88 4.84
N GLY A 79 27.91 9.37 3.79
CA GLY A 79 28.52 10.18 2.74
C GLY A 79 28.99 11.56 3.22
N ILE A 80 28.25 12.19 4.13
CA ILE A 80 28.64 13.47 4.76
C ILE A 80 29.83 13.29 5.71
N LYS A 81 29.94 12.16 6.43
CA LYS A 81 31.06 11.89 7.35
C LYS A 81 32.40 11.62 6.66
N HIS A 82 32.40 11.33 5.36
CA HIS A 82 33.63 11.21 4.57
C HIS A 82 33.67 12.31 3.50
N PRO A 83 34.08 13.55 3.84
CA PRO A 83 34.54 14.45 2.80
C PRO A 83 35.71 13.74 2.14
N ARG A 84 35.53 13.34 0.87
CA ARG A 84 36.62 12.87 0.02
C ARG A 84 37.66 13.98 0.03
N LYS A 85 38.74 13.82 0.81
CA LYS A 85 39.93 14.65 0.69
C LYS A 85 40.48 14.38 -0.70
N ARG A 86 40.26 15.34 -1.61
CA ARG A 86 41.07 15.51 -2.81
C ARG A 86 42.32 16.30 -2.45
#